data_AF-A0A1Z9X3J0-F1
#
_entry.id   AF-A0A1Z9X3J0-F1
#
_cell.length_a   1.000
_cell.length_b   1.000
_cell.length_c   1.000
_cell.angle_alpha   90.00
_cell.angle_beta   90.00
_cell.angle_gamma   90.00
#
_symmetry.space_group_name_H-M   'P 1'
#
loop_
_entity.id
_entity.type
_entity.pdbx_description
1 polymer ?
#
loop_
_entity_poly.entity_id
_entity_poly.type
_entity_poly.pdbx_seq_one_letter_code
_entity_poly.pdbx_strand_id
1 'polypeptide(L)'
;MSNPAAKVNLERFNAFVDERKKQGDWEDYTLPNRLDLNKKMIARECEFDRKRITENSKIRAKYEDVKADLIAKGILIEDIRTPSEQHSAKATTGKSSVDKRMLKKSQETNAALEEQLYKTTKELEETKTKLKRLTAIEDYLLATGRL
;
A
#
# COMPACT_ATOMS: atom_id res chain seq x y z
N MET A 1 13.63 4.28 -40.63
CA MET A 1 14.54 5.39 -40.21
C MET A 1 14.76 5.29 -38.71
N SER A 2 16.00 5.35 -38.24
CA SER A 2 16.31 5.24 -36.80
C SER A 2 16.01 6.56 -36.10
N ASN A 3 15.15 6.55 -35.07
CA ASN A 3 14.81 7.75 -34.31
C ASN A 3 16.08 8.27 -33.59
N PRO A 4 16.58 9.48 -33.90
CA PRO A 4 17.81 10.02 -33.31
C PRO A 4 17.74 10.09 -31.78
N ALA A 5 16.56 10.39 -31.22
CA ALA A 5 16.35 10.39 -29.77
C ALA A 5 16.52 8.99 -29.13
N ALA A 6 16.20 7.92 -29.87
CA ALA A 6 16.38 6.55 -29.38
C ALA A 6 17.86 6.16 -29.27
N LYS A 7 18.73 6.73 -30.11
CA LYS A 7 20.18 6.52 -30.06
C LYS A 7 20.79 7.24 -28.85
N VAL A 8 20.44 8.52 -28.65
CA VAL A 8 20.90 9.32 -27.50
C VAL A 8 20.49 8.68 -26.18
N ASN A 9 19.24 8.20 -26.05
CA ASN A 9 18.78 7.53 -24.83
C ASN A 9 19.55 6.23 -24.54
N LEU A 10 19.95 5.49 -25.58
CA LEU A 10 20.75 4.27 -25.42
C LEU A 10 22.17 4.61 -24.95
N GLU A 11 22.79 5.65 -25.52
CA GLU A 11 24.12 6.12 -25.11
C GLU A 11 24.12 6.58 -23.64
N ARG A 12 23.11 7.35 -23.24
CA ARG A 12 22.91 7.77 -21.84
C ARG A 12 22.75 6.57 -20.89
N PHE A 13 21.95 5.58 -21.29
CA PHE A 13 21.76 4.37 -20.48
C PHE A 13 23.05 3.56 -20.34
N ASN A 14 23.83 3.41 -21.42
CA ASN A 14 25.12 2.72 -21.37
C ASN A 14 26.11 3.45 -20.45
N ALA A 15 26.21 4.77 -20.58
CA ALA A 15 27.08 5.59 -19.73
C ALA A 15 26.70 5.44 -18.24
N PHE A 16 25.40 5.46 -17.93
CA PHE A 16 24.90 5.20 -16.58
C PHE A 16 25.32 3.81 -16.06
N VAL A 17 25.13 2.76 -16.87
CA VAL A 17 25.50 1.39 -16.48
C VAL A 17 27.00 1.27 -16.21
N ASP A 18 27.84 1.87 -17.07
CA ASP A 18 29.28 1.82 -16.92
C ASP A 18 29.76 2.59 -15.69
N GLU A 19 29.14 3.72 -15.37
CA GLU A 19 29.43 4.49 -14.16
C GLU A 19 29.07 3.69 -12.90
N ARG A 20 27.86 3.13 -12.83
CA ARG A 20 27.42 2.32 -11.67
C ARG A 20 28.19 1.02 -11.53
N LYS A 21 28.70 0.44 -12.63
CA LYS A 21 29.63 -0.70 -12.56
C LYS A 21 30.95 -0.34 -11.87
N LYS A 22 31.43 0.90 -12.00
CA LYS A 22 32.64 1.37 -11.31
C LYS A 22 32.36 1.70 -9.85
N GLN A 23 31.23 2.32 -9.56
CA GLN A 23 30.86 2.73 -8.20
C GLN A 23 30.39 1.55 -7.33
N GLY A 24 29.78 0.53 -7.93
CA GLY A 24 29.34 -0.68 -7.21
C GLY A 24 28.10 -0.48 -6.34
N ASP A 25 27.36 0.61 -6.55
CA ASP A 25 26.26 1.11 -5.73
C ASP A 25 24.88 0.64 -6.23
N TRP A 26 24.81 -0.53 -6.86
CA TRP A 26 23.58 -1.05 -7.47
C TRP A 26 22.45 -1.32 -6.46
N GLU A 27 22.78 -1.52 -5.19
CA GLU A 27 21.81 -1.74 -4.11
C GLU A 27 20.82 -0.58 -3.97
N ASP A 28 21.28 0.66 -4.15
CA ASP A 28 20.45 1.87 -4.09
C ASP A 28 19.40 1.93 -5.21
N TYR A 29 19.67 1.23 -6.33
CA TYR A 29 18.80 1.17 -7.48
C TYR A 29 17.86 -0.04 -7.48
N THR A 30 17.86 -0.84 -6.41
CA THR A 30 16.95 -1.98 -6.29
C THR A 30 15.58 -1.56 -5.77
N LEU A 31 14.53 -2.30 -6.14
CA LEU A 31 13.26 -2.20 -5.44
C LEU A 31 13.37 -2.80 -4.03
N PRO A 32 12.51 -2.41 -3.07
CA PRO A 32 12.55 -2.95 -1.71
C PRO A 32 12.44 -4.49 -1.63
N ASN A 33 11.80 -5.12 -2.62
CA ASN A 33 11.67 -6.57 -2.72
C ASN A 33 12.85 -7.26 -3.44
N ARG A 34 13.83 -6.49 -3.95
CA ARG A 34 15.00 -6.96 -4.71
C ARG A 34 14.70 -7.82 -5.95
N LEU A 35 13.47 -7.79 -6.47
CA LEU A 35 13.06 -8.58 -7.65
C LEU A 35 13.30 -7.85 -8.98
N ASP A 36 13.42 -6.53 -8.94
CA ASP A 36 13.66 -5.70 -10.12
C ASP A 36 14.40 -4.41 -9.72
N LEU A 37 14.97 -3.72 -10.70
CA LEU A 37 15.54 -2.40 -10.47
C LEU A 37 14.46 -1.31 -10.52
N ASN A 38 14.70 -0.23 -9.78
CA ASN A 38 13.87 0.95 -9.76
C ASN A 38 14.00 1.74 -11.07
N LYS A 39 13.21 1.34 -12.08
CA LYS A 39 13.14 1.96 -13.42
C LYS A 39 12.89 3.47 -13.37
N LYS A 40 12.18 3.97 -12.36
CA LYS A 40 11.91 5.42 -12.22
C LYS A 40 13.17 6.19 -11.82
N MET A 41 13.96 5.63 -10.91
CA MET A 41 15.21 6.23 -10.45
C MET A 41 16.25 6.20 -11.57
N ILE A 42 16.43 5.04 -12.22
CA ILE A 42 17.33 4.89 -13.38
C ILE A 42 16.97 5.87 -14.50
N ALA A 43 15.68 5.99 -14.84
CA ALA A 43 15.23 6.88 -15.91
C ALA A 43 15.47 8.36 -15.58
N ARG A 44 15.39 8.74 -14.29
CA ARG A 44 15.73 10.10 -13.83
C ARG A 44 17.23 10.38 -14.01
N GLU A 45 18.09 9.46 -13.59
CA GLU A 45 19.54 9.57 -13.75
C GLU A 45 19.96 9.61 -15.22
N CYS A 46 19.29 8.84 -16.08
CA CYS A 46 19.55 8.81 -17.51
C CYS A 46 18.84 9.93 -18.30
N GLU A 47 18.12 10.83 -17.62
CA GLU A 47 17.36 11.95 -18.21
C GLU A 47 16.40 11.53 -19.35
N PHE A 48 15.67 10.43 -19.18
CA PHE A 48 14.64 10.01 -20.15
C PHE A 48 13.38 9.48 -19.47
N ASP A 49 12.29 9.29 -20.23
CA ASP A 49 11.06 8.69 -19.70
C ASP A 49 11.25 7.19 -19.40
N ARG A 50 10.79 6.73 -18.24
CA ARG A 50 10.84 5.32 -17.82
C ARG A 50 10.34 4.34 -18.87
N LYS A 51 9.36 4.73 -19.70
CA LYS A 51 8.79 3.91 -20.78
C LYS A 51 9.85 3.54 -21.82
N ARG A 52 10.92 4.33 -21.97
CA ARG A 52 12.02 4.02 -22.89
C ARG A 52 12.76 2.75 -22.52
N ILE A 53 12.82 2.39 -21.24
CA ILE A 53 13.40 1.11 -20.79
C ILE A 53 12.60 -0.08 -21.33
N THR A 54 11.28 0.06 -21.43
CA THR A 54 10.39 -1.01 -21.90
C THR A 54 10.12 -0.98 -23.41
N GLU A 55 10.04 0.20 -24.03
CA GLU A 55 9.69 0.40 -25.44
C GLU A 55 10.88 0.27 -26.38
N ASN A 56 12.08 0.71 -25.98
CA ASN A 56 13.26 0.63 -26.82
C ASN A 56 13.91 -0.75 -26.64
N SER A 57 13.81 -1.60 -27.67
CA SER A 57 14.33 -2.97 -27.64
C SER A 57 15.82 -3.05 -27.29
N LYS A 58 16.63 -2.05 -27.67
CA LYS A 58 18.07 -2.03 -27.34
C LYS A 58 18.33 -1.71 -25.88
N ILE A 59 17.61 -0.73 -25.33
CA ILE A 59 17.71 -0.39 -23.90
C ILE A 59 17.18 -1.55 -23.07
N ARG A 60 16.08 -2.16 -23.49
CA ARG A 60 15.51 -3.34 -22.84
C ARG A 60 16.50 -4.49 -22.79
N ALA A 61 17.12 -4.86 -23.92
CA ALA A 61 18.12 -5.92 -23.96
C ALA A 61 19.26 -5.64 -22.97
N LYS A 62 19.83 -4.43 -23.00
CA LYS A 62 20.89 -4.04 -22.08
C LYS A 62 20.45 -4.04 -20.61
N TYR A 63 19.19 -3.66 -20.34
CA TYR A 63 18.61 -3.70 -19.01
C TYR A 63 18.48 -5.14 -18.48
N GLU A 64 18.03 -6.08 -19.32
CA GLU A 64 17.97 -7.50 -18.94
C GLU A 64 19.38 -8.08 -18.72
N ASP A 65 20.38 -7.69 -19.53
CA ASP A 65 21.78 -8.10 -19.32
C ASP A 65 22.31 -7.65 -17.95
N VAL A 66 22.06 -6.38 -17.59
CA VAL A 66 22.43 -5.85 -16.27
C VAL A 66 21.69 -6.57 -15.17
N LYS A 67 20.40 -6.86 -15.37
CA LYS A 67 19.61 -7.61 -14.40
C LYS A 67 20.19 -9.00 -14.15
N ALA A 68 20.55 -9.73 -15.21
CA ALA A 68 21.17 -11.04 -15.11
C ALA A 68 22.51 -10.99 -14.36
N ASP A 69 23.36 -9.99 -14.66
CA ASP A 69 24.62 -9.77 -13.94
C ASP A 69 24.41 -9.48 -12.44
N LEU A 70 23.38 -8.70 -12.10
CA LEU A 70 23.05 -8.39 -10.70
C LEU A 70 22.41 -9.57 -9.95
N ILE A 71 21.69 -10.45 -10.64
CA ILE A 71 21.22 -11.73 -10.08
C ILE A 71 22.43 -12.63 -9.80
N ALA A 72 23.35 -12.75 -10.75
CA ALA A 72 24.57 -13.56 -10.58
C ALA A 72 25.45 -13.04 -9.42
N LYS A 73 25.45 -11.73 -9.18
CA LYS A 73 26.12 -11.08 -8.03
C LYS A 73 25.36 -11.17 -6.71
N GLY A 74 24.13 -11.71 -6.71
CA GLY A 74 23.29 -11.82 -5.52
C GLY A 74 22.66 -10.52 -5.03
N ILE A 75 22.72 -9.45 -5.83
CA ILE A 75 22.11 -8.14 -5.51
C ILE A 75 20.61 -8.19 -5.77
N LEU A 76 20.20 -8.83 -6.87
CA LEU A 76 18.81 -9.10 -7.20
C LEU A 76 18.47 -10.57 -6.95
N ILE A 77 17.21 -10.82 -6.62
CA ILE A 77 16.66 -12.16 -6.45
C ILE A 77 15.94 -12.54 -7.73
N GLU A 78 16.19 -13.76 -8.21
CA GLU A 78 15.47 -14.32 -9.35
C GLU A 78 13.98 -14.49 -9.00
N ASP A 79 13.11 -13.91 -9.83
CA ASP A 79 11.68 -14.04 -9.64
C ASP A 79 11.20 -15.38 -10.24
N ILE A 80 11.14 -16.40 -9.40
CA ILE A 80 10.67 -17.75 -9.76
C ILE A 80 9.15 -17.84 -9.98
N ARG A 81 8.40 -16.75 -9.75
CA ARG A 81 6.95 -16.73 -9.89
C ARG A 81 6.54 -16.77 -11.35
N THR A 82 5.50 -17.52 -11.64
CA THR A 82 4.89 -17.54 -12.97
C THR A 82 4.27 -16.18 -13.32
N PRO A 83 4.11 -15.84 -14.61
CA PRO A 83 3.45 -14.59 -15.01
C PRO A 83 2.06 -14.40 -14.38
N SER A 84 1.32 -15.49 -14.18
CA SER A 84 -0.01 -15.47 -13.53
C SER A 84 0.07 -15.07 -12.06
N GLU A 85 1.06 -15.57 -11.32
CA GLU A 85 1.31 -15.21 -9.92
C GLU A 85 1.81 -13.76 -9.79
N GLN A 86 2.65 -13.29 -10.72
CA GLN A 86 3.09 -11.89 -10.79
C GLN A 86 1.92 -10.92 -11.00
N HIS A 87 0.99 -11.26 -11.90
CA HIS A 87 -0.21 -10.45 -12.15
C HIS A 87 -1.13 -10.39 -10.92
N SER A 88 -1.26 -11.51 -10.21
CA SER A 88 -2.09 -11.62 -9.00
C SER A 88 -1.56 -10.77 -7.85
N ALA A 89 -0.24 -10.78 -7.62
CA ALA A 89 0.40 -9.97 -6.57
C ALA A 89 0.27 -8.44 -6.82
N LYS A 90 0.25 -8.02 -8.09
CA LYS A 90 0.08 -6.62 -8.49
C LYS A 90 -1.35 -6.12 -8.29
N ALA A 91 -2.35 -7.00 -8.39
CA ALA A 91 -3.74 -6.68 -8.09
C ALA A 91 -3.98 -6.44 -6.59
N THR A 92 -3.24 -7.12 -5.71
CA THR A 92 -3.32 -6.96 -4.25
C THR A 92 -2.81 -5.59 -3.79
N THR A 93 -1.82 -5.01 -4.46
CA THR A 93 -1.30 -3.67 -4.11
C THR A 93 -2.27 -2.55 -4.44
N GLY A 94 -3.10 -2.71 -5.49
CA GLY A 94 -4.17 -1.77 -5.84
C GLY A 94 -5.35 -1.78 -4.86
N LYS A 95 -5.56 -2.88 -4.13
CA LYS A 95 -6.58 -2.97 -3.06
C LYS A 95 -6.24 -2.12 -1.84
N SER A 96 -4.96 -1.81 -1.60
CA SER A 96 -4.51 -1.07 -0.41
C SER A 96 -5.20 0.27 -0.17
N SER A 97 -5.53 1.05 -1.22
CA SER A 97 -6.19 2.36 -1.04
C SER A 97 -7.68 2.24 -0.74
N VAL A 98 -8.36 1.28 -1.38
CA VAL A 98 -9.77 0.95 -1.12
C VAL A 98 -9.92 0.32 0.26
N ASP A 99 -9.03 -0.60 0.62
CA ASP A 99 -8.97 -1.25 1.93
C ASP A 99 -8.70 -0.23 3.04
N LYS A 100 -7.78 0.72 2.84
CA LYS A 100 -7.56 1.83 3.79
C LYS A 100 -8.80 2.69 3.97
N ARG A 101 -9.53 2.99 2.90
CA ARG A 101 -10.77 3.78 2.97
C ARG A 101 -11.89 3.00 3.67
N MET A 102 -12.02 1.71 3.40
CA MET A 102 -12.98 0.83 4.06
C MET A 102 -12.65 0.66 5.54
N LEU A 103 -11.38 0.50 5.89
CA LEU A 103 -10.92 0.43 7.27
C LEU A 103 -11.23 1.72 8.04
N LYS A 104 -10.94 2.88 7.46
CA LYS A 104 -11.28 4.17 8.06
C LYS A 104 -12.78 4.32 8.30
N LYS A 105 -13.60 3.98 7.29
CA LYS A 105 -15.06 4.02 7.42
C LYS A 105 -15.56 3.07 8.51
N SER A 106 -14.99 1.86 8.61
CA SER A 106 -15.30 0.88 9.64
C SER A 106 -14.96 1.40 11.05
N GLN A 107 -13.81 2.06 11.21
CA GLN A 107 -13.41 2.69 12.47
C GLN A 107 -14.36 3.82 12.87
N GLU A 108 -14.74 4.70 11.93
CA GLU A 108 -15.69 5.78 12.17
C GLU A 108 -17.07 5.22 12.56
N THR A 109 -17.55 4.16 11.90
CA THR A 109 -18.83 3.52 12.27
C THR A 109 -18.79 2.85 13.63
N ASN A 110 -17.67 2.20 13.98
CA ASN A 110 -17.53 1.56 15.29
C ASN A 110 -17.53 2.61 16.42
N ALA A 111 -16.81 3.72 16.26
CA ALA A 111 -16.81 4.79 17.24
C ALA A 111 -18.23 5.38 17.44
N ALA A 112 -18.97 5.60 16.36
CA ALA A 112 -20.35 6.08 16.44
C ALA A 112 -21.29 5.08 17.14
N LEU A 113 -21.12 3.77 16.88
CA LEU A 113 -21.89 2.72 17.54
C LEU A 113 -21.56 2.62 19.04
N GLU A 114 -20.29 2.74 19.42
CA GLU A 114 -19.86 2.77 20.82
C GLU A 114 -20.46 3.96 21.57
N GLU A 115 -20.51 5.15 20.95
CA GLU A 115 -21.14 6.34 21.53
C GLU A 115 -22.66 6.14 21.72
N GLN A 116 -23.35 5.57 20.73
CA GLN A 116 -24.78 5.26 20.85
C GLN A 116 -25.06 4.24 21.96
N LEU A 117 -24.26 3.17 22.04
CA LEU A 117 -24.37 2.20 23.13
C LEU A 117 -24.19 2.85 24.49
N TYR A 118 -23.19 3.73 24.65
CA TYR A 118 -22.98 4.45 25.89
C TYR A 118 -24.18 5.35 26.25
N LYS A 119 -24.72 6.09 25.28
CA LYS A 119 -25.88 6.96 25.51
C LYS A 119 -27.13 6.16 25.90
N THR A 120 -27.45 5.10 25.16
CA THR A 120 -28.63 4.27 25.41
C THR A 120 -28.52 3.53 26.75
N THR A 121 -27.34 3.02 27.10
CA THR A 121 -27.14 2.35 28.41
C THR A 121 -27.30 3.33 29.57
N LYS A 122 -26.81 4.57 29.43
CA LYS A 122 -27.02 5.61 30.43
C LYS A 122 -28.51 5.95 30.61
N GLU A 123 -29.23 6.19 29.51
CA GLU A 123 -30.67 6.48 29.55
C GLU A 123 -31.47 5.33 30.18
N LEU A 124 -31.08 4.09 29.90
CA LEU A 124 -31.69 2.90 30.46
C LEU A 124 -31.48 2.78 31.97
N GLU A 125 -30.27 3.08 32.47
CA GLU A 125 -30.01 3.10 33.91
C GLU A 125 -30.72 4.24 34.65
N GLU A 126 -30.79 5.43 34.04
CA GLU A 126 -31.57 6.55 34.59
C GLU A 126 -33.05 6.20 34.68
N THR A 127 -33.61 5.56 33.64
CA THR A 127 -35.01 5.15 33.58
C THR A 127 -35.31 4.06 34.61
N LYS A 128 -34.44 3.04 34.74
CA LYS A 128 -34.56 2.02 35.79
C LYS A 128 -34.53 2.63 37.19
N THR A 129 -33.69 3.63 37.41
CA THR A 129 -33.59 4.30 38.71
C THR A 129 -34.86 5.08 39.03
N LYS A 130 -35.42 5.81 38.06
CA LYS A 130 -36.71 6.49 38.21
C LYS A 130 -37.83 5.49 38.50
N LEU A 131 -37.87 4.39 37.75
CA LEU A 131 -38.88 3.36 37.93
C LEU A 131 -38.82 2.76 39.34
N LYS A 132 -37.64 2.35 39.80
CA LYS A 132 -37.44 1.88 41.19
C LYS A 132 -37.95 2.86 42.25
N ARG A 133 -37.72 4.17 42.06
CA ARG A 133 -38.21 5.20 42.98
C ARG A 133 -39.74 5.29 42.97
N LEU A 134 -40.37 5.25 41.79
CA LEU A 134 -41.81 5.28 41.66
C LEU A 134 -42.45 4.02 42.27
N THR A 135 -41.89 2.84 42.01
CA THR A 135 -42.38 1.58 42.60
C THR A 135 -42.31 1.63 44.13
N ALA A 136 -41.21 2.13 44.71
CA ALA A 136 -41.10 2.29 46.16
C ALA A 136 -42.15 3.27 46.75
N ILE A 137 -42.53 4.31 45.99
CA ILE A 137 -43.58 5.24 46.38
C ILE A 137 -44.96 4.57 46.29
N GLU A 138 -45.25 3.85 45.20
CA GLU A 138 -46.48 3.09 45.02
C GLU A 138 -46.67 2.05 46.14
N ASP A 139 -45.62 1.30 46.47
CA ASP A 139 -45.63 0.31 47.55
C ASP A 139 -45.96 0.96 48.91
N TYR A 140 -45.38 2.13 49.19
CA TYR A 140 -45.65 2.89 50.41
C TYR A 140 -47.10 3.43 50.47
N LEU A 141 -47.61 3.94 49.34
CA LEU A 141 -48.98 4.45 49.25
C LEU A 141 -50.01 3.32 49.39
N LEU A 142 -49.75 2.16 48.79
CA LEU A 142 -50.54 0.93 48.97
C LEU A 142 -50.53 0.51 50.45
N ALA A 143 -49.36 0.44 51.08
CA ALA A 143 -49.22 0.03 52.48
C ALA A 143 -49.91 0.98 53.47
N THR A 144 -49.99 2.27 53.15
CA THR A 144 -50.64 3.29 54.00
C THR A 144 -52.11 3.52 53.67
N GLY A 145 -52.67 2.81 52.69
CA GLY A 145 -54.08 2.94 52.26
C GLY A 145 -54.41 4.31 51.66
N ARG A 146 -53.41 5.02 51.13
CA ARG A 146 -53.54 6.35 50.51
C ARG A 146 -53.64 6.29 48.98
N LEU A 147 -53.76 5.08 48.44
CA LEU A 147 -53.94 4.82 47.03
C LEU A 147 -55.42 4.77 46.67
#